data_AF-A0A7C8IA24-F1
#
_entry.id   AF-A0A7C8IA24-F1
#
_cell.length_a   1.000
_cell.length_b   1.000
_cell.length_c   1.000
_cell.angle_alpha   90.00
_cell.angle_beta   90.00
_cell.angle_gamma   90.00
#
_symmetry.space_group_name_H-M   'P 1'
#
loop_
_entity.id
_entity.type
_entity.pdbx_description
1 polymer ?
#
loop_
_entity_poly.entity_id
_entity_poly.type
_entity_poly.pdbx_seq_one_letter_code
_entity_poly.pdbx_strand_id
1 'polypeptide(L)'
;MAVSTSYAALVEEALRQVGIDRTDIHEKMRDDVLKNDFDAVVTLTLLICPKITCLTLGLHLLLNAIYLRTILCHNISGVRTSRFEYLSSLKLETAFLNGSKVRRIKHPYLKIDAYLPFLYLPALQDIEVNLPRVRACNSFNWPMLPPPKLLSLSTLRLPESSVQPEILHSILLTTPNLVSLEYDCWQFRGGRFDASAFEAALETVKNTLTYLKANIPLLVKNDGEK
;
A
#
# COMPACT_ATOMS: atom_id res chain seq x y z
N MET A 1 -32.70 -2.64 -33.76
CA MET A 1 -32.84 -3.58 -32.64
C MET A 1 -31.49 -3.69 -31.95
N ALA A 2 -31.35 -3.12 -30.74
CA ALA A 2 -30.10 -3.20 -29.99
C ALA A 2 -29.93 -4.63 -29.46
N VAL A 3 -28.83 -5.29 -29.81
CA VAL A 3 -28.47 -6.59 -29.25
C VAL A 3 -28.16 -6.36 -27.77
N SER A 4 -29.00 -6.86 -26.87
CA SER A 4 -28.74 -6.83 -25.44
C SER A 4 -27.55 -7.73 -25.14
N THR A 5 -26.35 -7.16 -25.05
CA THR A 5 -25.14 -7.87 -24.64
C THR A 5 -25.36 -8.43 -23.24
N SER A 6 -25.14 -9.73 -23.04
CA SER A 6 -25.29 -10.33 -21.71
C SER A 6 -24.22 -9.78 -20.76
N TYR A 7 -24.54 -9.68 -19.46
CA TYR A 7 -23.58 -9.23 -18.44
C TYR A 7 -22.28 -10.06 -18.47
N ALA A 8 -22.39 -11.37 -18.69
CA ALA A 8 -21.22 -12.25 -18.80
C ALA A 8 -20.31 -11.90 -19.98
N ALA A 9 -20.90 -11.54 -21.14
CA ALA A 9 -20.12 -11.10 -22.29
C ALA A 9 -19.41 -9.75 -22.03
N LEU A 10 -20.04 -8.84 -21.27
CA LEU A 10 -19.41 -7.58 -20.87
C LEU A 10 -18.22 -7.81 -19.92
N VAL A 11 -18.36 -8.73 -18.95
CA VAL A 11 -17.29 -9.08 -18.01
C VAL A 11 -16.09 -9.68 -18.75
N GLU A 12 -16.33 -10.61 -19.68
CA GLU A 12 -15.26 -11.21 -20.49
C GLU A 12 -14.54 -10.19 -21.36
N GLU A 13 -15.31 -9.30 -22.02
CA GLU A 13 -14.74 -8.24 -22.83
C GLU A 13 -13.87 -7.32 -21.97
N ALA A 14 -14.34 -6.94 -20.78
CA ALA A 14 -13.57 -6.12 -19.86
C ALA A 14 -12.27 -6.82 -19.41
N LEU A 15 -12.33 -8.09 -19.01
CA LEU A 15 -11.15 -8.88 -18.61
C LEU A 15 -10.11 -8.99 -19.73
N ARG A 16 -10.58 -9.14 -20.97
CA ARG A 16 -9.73 -9.13 -22.16
C ARG A 16 -9.10 -7.77 -22.41
N GLN A 17 -9.86 -6.68 -22.30
CA GLN A 17 -9.35 -5.31 -22.45
C GLN A 17 -8.26 -4.99 -21.41
N VAL A 18 -8.45 -5.47 -20.17
CA VAL A 18 -7.47 -5.30 -19.10
C VAL A 18 -6.38 -6.39 -19.09
N GLY A 19 -6.38 -7.28 -20.08
CA GLY A 19 -5.33 -8.28 -20.32
C GLY A 19 -5.20 -9.35 -19.23
N ILE A 20 -6.28 -9.58 -18.48
CA ILE A 20 -6.39 -10.60 -17.42
C ILE A 20 -6.67 -11.98 -18.02
N ASP A 21 -7.25 -12.04 -19.22
CA ASP A 21 -7.49 -13.25 -20.03
C ASP A 21 -6.25 -14.13 -20.26
N ARG A 22 -5.05 -13.57 -20.05
CA ARG A 22 -3.75 -14.26 -20.20
C ARG A 22 -3.07 -14.61 -18.89
N THR A 23 -3.78 -14.47 -17.77
CA THR A 23 -3.26 -14.72 -16.42
C THR A 23 -3.90 -15.96 -15.82
N ASP A 24 -3.22 -16.57 -14.86
CA ASP A 24 -3.70 -17.73 -14.09
C ASP A 24 -4.94 -17.41 -13.23
N ILE A 25 -5.24 -16.13 -13.01
CA ILE A 25 -6.41 -15.68 -12.26
C ILE A 25 -7.66 -15.43 -13.11
N HIS A 26 -7.61 -15.61 -14.45
CA HIS A 26 -8.71 -15.25 -15.36
C HIS A 26 -10.04 -15.92 -14.99
N GLU A 27 -10.07 -17.25 -14.95
CA GLU A 27 -11.31 -18.01 -14.70
C GLU A 27 -11.90 -17.68 -13.33
N LYS A 28 -11.04 -17.60 -12.30
CA LYS A 28 -11.47 -17.30 -10.94
C LYS A 28 -12.03 -15.88 -10.82
N MET A 29 -11.31 -14.89 -11.37
CA MET A 29 -11.74 -13.49 -11.32
C MET A 29 -13.04 -13.29 -12.09
N ARG A 30 -13.19 -13.94 -13.25
CA ARG A 30 -14.43 -13.94 -14.03
C ARG A 30 -15.61 -14.46 -13.20
N ASP A 31 -15.48 -15.66 -12.64
CA ASP A 31 -16.56 -16.29 -11.90
C ASP A 31 -16.95 -15.47 -10.65
N ASP A 32 -15.96 -14.88 -9.97
CA ASP A 32 -16.20 -14.05 -8.80
C ASP A 32 -16.86 -12.71 -9.17
N VAL A 33 -16.49 -12.07 -10.28
CA VAL A 33 -17.19 -10.88 -10.81
C VAL A 33 -18.64 -11.21 -11.17
N LEU A 34 -18.89 -12.37 -11.78
CA LEU A 34 -20.25 -12.81 -12.13
C LEU A 34 -21.12 -13.10 -10.89
N LYS A 35 -20.49 -13.51 -9.79
CA LYS A 35 -21.14 -13.71 -8.48
C LYS A 35 -21.27 -12.42 -7.67
N ASN A 36 -20.87 -11.27 -8.22
CA ASN A 36 -20.80 -9.98 -7.52
C ASN A 36 -19.92 -10.02 -6.27
N ASP A 37 -18.81 -10.76 -6.33
CA ASP A 37 -17.77 -10.67 -5.30
C ASP A 37 -17.20 -9.25 -5.29
N PHE A 38 -17.22 -8.63 -4.11
CA PHE A 38 -16.85 -7.23 -3.95
C PHE A 38 -15.39 -6.96 -4.33
N ASP A 39 -14.47 -7.83 -3.90
CA ASP A 39 -13.03 -7.65 -4.13
C ASP A 39 -12.69 -7.80 -5.62
N ALA A 40 -13.32 -8.77 -6.30
CA ALA A 40 -13.16 -8.99 -7.72
C ALA A 40 -13.72 -7.81 -8.55
N VAL A 41 -14.92 -7.32 -8.20
CA VAL A 41 -15.56 -6.19 -8.89
C VAL A 41 -14.77 -4.90 -8.70
N VAL A 42 -14.33 -4.59 -7.48
CA VAL A 42 -13.49 -3.41 -7.21
C VAL A 42 -12.17 -3.52 -7.98
N THR A 43 -11.53 -4.69 -7.98
CA THR A 43 -10.28 -4.90 -8.72
C THR A 43 -10.47 -4.69 -10.23
N LEU A 44 -11.53 -5.27 -10.81
CA LEU A 44 -11.84 -5.08 -12.23
C LEU A 44 -12.09 -3.59 -12.56
N THR A 45 -12.84 -2.91 -11.70
CA THR A 45 -13.13 -1.47 -11.85
C THR A 45 -11.83 -0.65 -11.87
N LEU A 46 -10.91 -0.91 -10.95
CA LEU A 46 -9.62 -0.24 -10.91
C LEU A 46 -8.80 -0.48 -12.19
N LEU A 47 -8.82 -1.71 -12.72
CA LEU A 47 -8.11 -2.07 -13.95
C LEU A 47 -8.66 -1.38 -15.21
N ILE A 48 -9.99 -1.19 -15.27
CA ILE A 48 -10.66 -0.53 -16.41
C ILE A 48 -10.38 0.98 -16.41
N CYS A 49 -9.93 1.54 -15.29
CA CYS A 49 -9.66 2.97 -15.14
C CYS A 49 -8.14 3.26 -15.15
N PRO A 50 -7.45 3.22 -16.31
CA PRO A 50 -5.99 3.37 -16.36
C PRO A 50 -5.50 4.78 -16.00
N LYS A 51 -6.36 5.80 -16.10
CA LYS A 51 -6.04 7.21 -15.85
C LYS A 51 -6.27 7.65 -14.39
N ILE A 52 -6.38 6.71 -13.45
CA ILE A 52 -6.49 7.05 -12.03
C ILE A 52 -5.19 7.74 -11.58
N THR A 53 -5.31 8.98 -11.13
CA THR A 53 -4.20 9.75 -10.54
C THR A 53 -4.20 9.69 -9.02
N CYS A 54 -5.38 9.54 -8.41
CA CYS A 54 -5.56 9.49 -6.97
C CYS A 54 -6.37 8.26 -6.58
N LEU A 55 -5.83 7.44 -5.69
CA LEU A 55 -6.46 6.20 -5.25
C LEU A 55 -6.51 6.15 -3.73
N THR A 56 -7.72 6.02 -3.17
CA THR A 56 -7.92 5.72 -1.75
C THR A 56 -8.53 4.33 -1.64
N LEU A 57 -7.86 3.44 -0.91
CA LEU A 57 -8.32 2.06 -0.70
C LEU A 57 -8.38 1.73 0.79
N GLY A 58 -9.44 1.04 1.18
CA GLY A 58 -9.49 0.41 2.48
C GLY A 58 -8.52 -0.78 2.53
N LEU A 59 -7.81 -0.94 3.64
CA LEU A 59 -6.80 -2.00 3.83
C LEU A 59 -7.36 -3.42 3.71
N HIS A 60 -8.66 -3.61 3.93
CA HIS A 60 -9.32 -4.90 3.74
C HIS A 60 -9.19 -5.41 2.29
N LEU A 61 -9.18 -4.51 1.30
CA LEU A 61 -8.96 -4.86 -0.10
C LEU A 61 -7.54 -5.40 -0.31
N LEU A 62 -6.53 -4.90 0.40
CA LEU A 62 -5.16 -5.42 0.26
C LEU A 62 -4.93 -6.76 0.98
N LEU A 63 -5.72 -7.04 2.03
CA LEU A 63 -5.63 -8.29 2.78
C LEU A 63 -6.29 -9.45 2.05
N ASN A 64 -7.43 -9.18 1.41
CA ASN A 64 -8.30 -10.22 0.88
C ASN A 64 -8.29 -10.27 -0.66
N ALA A 65 -7.99 -9.17 -1.36
CA ALA A 65 -7.95 -9.17 -2.82
C ALA A 65 -6.64 -9.79 -3.33
N ILE A 66 -6.65 -11.12 -3.42
CA ILE A 66 -5.70 -11.91 -4.20
C ILE A 66 -5.49 -11.27 -5.57
N TYR A 67 -6.58 -10.80 -6.19
CA TYR A 67 -6.57 -10.18 -7.52
C TYR A 67 -5.66 -8.96 -7.59
N LEU A 68 -5.92 -7.94 -6.77
CA LEU A 68 -5.17 -6.69 -6.78
C LEU A 68 -3.69 -6.93 -6.47
N ARG A 69 -3.39 -7.79 -5.49
CA ARG A 69 -2.00 -8.16 -5.17
C ARG A 69 -1.30 -8.86 -6.34
N THR A 70 -1.95 -9.86 -6.95
CA THR A 70 -1.38 -10.57 -8.10
C THR A 70 -1.10 -9.62 -9.25
N ILE A 71 -2.03 -8.71 -9.57
CA ILE A 71 -1.87 -7.69 -10.62
C ILE A 71 -0.71 -6.75 -10.30
N LEU A 72 -0.64 -6.24 -9.07
CA LEU A 72 0.44 -5.35 -8.66
C LEU A 72 1.80 -6.04 -8.78
N CYS A 73 1.91 -7.30 -8.34
CA CYS A 73 3.12 -8.11 -8.50
C CYS A 73 3.51 -8.30 -9.99
N HIS A 74 2.53 -8.48 -10.88
CA HIS A 74 2.78 -8.58 -12.33
C HIS A 74 3.26 -7.24 -12.93
N ASN A 75 2.88 -6.09 -12.37
CA ASN A 75 3.42 -4.79 -12.81
C ASN A 75 4.91 -4.65 -12.44
N ILE A 76 5.36 -5.30 -11.35
CA ILE A 76 6.76 -5.20 -10.90
C ILE A 76 7.71 -5.97 -11.84
N SER A 77 7.26 -7.04 -12.48
CA SER A 77 8.12 -7.92 -13.30
C SER A 77 8.65 -7.28 -14.59
N GLY A 78 8.31 -6.03 -14.89
CA GLY A 78 8.90 -5.25 -15.99
C GLY A 78 8.46 -5.68 -17.40
N VAL A 79 7.60 -6.70 -17.52
CA VAL A 79 7.15 -7.24 -18.81
C VAL A 79 6.07 -6.35 -19.46
N ARG A 80 5.41 -5.48 -18.69
CA ARG A 80 4.31 -4.64 -19.17
C ARG A 80 4.36 -3.24 -18.55
N THR A 81 3.81 -2.25 -19.28
CA THR A 81 3.52 -0.92 -18.76
C THR A 81 2.63 -1.03 -17.52
N SER A 82 3.03 -0.41 -16.41
CA SER A 82 2.26 -0.45 -15.16
C SER A 82 0.83 0.03 -15.41
N ARG A 83 -0.17 -0.75 -14.95
CA ARG A 83 -1.59 -0.38 -15.08
C ARG A 83 -1.95 0.90 -14.33
N PHE A 84 -1.09 1.34 -13.41
CA PHE A 84 -1.24 2.55 -12.61
C PHE A 84 -0.16 3.58 -12.95
N GLU A 85 0.16 3.74 -14.24
CA GLU A 85 1.24 4.63 -14.70
C GLU A 85 1.01 6.11 -14.35
N TYR A 86 -0.25 6.55 -14.21
CA TYR A 86 -0.59 7.92 -13.86
C TYR A 86 -0.85 8.11 -12.35
N LEU A 87 -0.76 7.05 -11.55
CA LEU A 87 -1.09 7.14 -10.13
C LEU A 87 -0.03 7.94 -9.40
N SER A 88 -0.38 9.17 -9.01
CA SER A 88 0.48 10.10 -8.30
C SER A 88 0.20 10.15 -6.81
N SER A 89 -1.03 9.87 -6.37
CA SER A 89 -1.43 9.89 -4.96
C SER A 89 -2.08 8.57 -4.56
N LEU A 90 -1.56 7.94 -3.49
CA LEU A 90 -2.11 6.72 -2.91
C LEU A 90 -2.39 6.89 -1.42
N LYS A 91 -3.60 6.56 -0.99
CA LYS A 91 -4.01 6.53 0.41
C LYS A 91 -4.55 5.16 0.79
N LEU A 92 -3.99 4.56 1.83
CA LEU A 92 -4.38 3.24 2.32
C LEU A 92 -4.92 3.36 3.76
N GLU A 93 -6.23 3.15 3.90
CA GLU A 93 -6.98 3.45 5.13
C GLU A 93 -7.36 2.21 5.94
N THR A 94 -7.10 2.23 7.25
CA THR A 94 -7.51 1.18 8.20
C THR A 94 -8.99 1.23 8.57
N ALA A 95 -9.64 2.36 8.33
CA ALA A 95 -11.03 2.60 8.67
C ALA A 95 -11.94 2.05 7.56
N PHE A 96 -12.96 1.29 7.94
CA PHE A 96 -14.09 1.02 7.07
C PHE A 96 -15.36 1.51 7.76
N LEU A 97 -16.26 2.09 6.96
CA LEU A 97 -17.57 2.51 7.43
C LEU A 97 -18.46 1.29 7.58
N ASN A 98 -18.96 1.03 8.79
CA ASN A 98 -20.03 0.05 9.02
C ASN A 98 -21.27 0.81 9.50
N GLY A 99 -22.08 1.27 8.56
CA GLY A 99 -23.15 2.25 8.81
C GLY A 99 -22.58 3.62 9.21
N SER A 100 -23.14 4.25 10.24
CA SER A 100 -22.68 5.55 10.78
C SER A 100 -21.54 5.46 11.80
N LYS A 101 -21.00 4.25 12.08
CA LYS A 101 -19.92 4.04 13.04
C LYS A 101 -18.64 3.60 12.33
N VAL A 102 -17.58 4.38 12.50
CA VAL A 102 -16.22 3.98 12.10
C VAL A 102 -15.79 2.83 13.01
N ARG A 103 -15.74 1.61 12.46
CA ARG A 103 -15.16 0.46 13.16
C ARG A 103 -13.74 0.27 12.66
N ARG A 104 -12.77 0.33 13.57
CA ARG A 104 -11.38 -0.06 13.26
C ARG A 104 -11.33 -1.58 13.13
N ILE A 105 -10.69 -2.11 12.10
CA ILE A 105 -10.49 -3.57 11.99
C ILE A 105 -9.72 -4.00 13.24
N LYS A 106 -10.30 -4.93 14.03
CA LYS A 106 -9.63 -5.52 15.18
C LYS A 106 -8.47 -6.39 14.69
N HIS A 107 -7.34 -5.74 14.47
CA HIS A 107 -6.00 -6.30 14.33
C HIS A 107 -5.82 -7.43 13.28
N PRO A 108 -6.05 -7.18 11.99
CA PRO A 108 -5.37 -7.98 10.99
C PRO A 108 -3.90 -7.56 11.01
N TYR A 109 -3.01 -8.52 11.27
CA TYR A 109 -1.58 -8.32 11.11
C TYR A 109 -1.31 -8.08 9.63
N LEU A 110 -1.22 -6.82 9.24
CA LEU A 110 -0.94 -6.42 7.87
C LEU A 110 0.55 -6.61 7.63
N LYS A 111 0.87 -7.51 6.70
CA LYS A 111 2.25 -7.69 6.25
C LYS A 111 2.64 -6.47 5.43
N ILE A 112 3.77 -5.85 5.77
CA ILE A 112 4.34 -4.74 5.00
C ILE A 112 4.52 -5.13 3.51
N ASP A 113 4.77 -6.40 3.23
CA ASP A 113 4.89 -6.99 1.89
C ASP A 113 3.69 -6.72 0.98
N ALA A 114 2.49 -6.50 1.53
CA ALA A 114 1.30 -6.17 0.72
C ALA A 114 1.34 -4.74 0.17
N TYR A 115 2.15 -3.87 0.77
CA TYR A 115 2.27 -2.45 0.44
C TYR A 115 3.42 -2.16 -0.51
N LEU A 116 4.50 -2.94 -0.38
CA LEU A 116 5.71 -2.74 -1.17
C LEU A 116 5.48 -2.73 -2.68
N PRO A 117 4.54 -3.49 -3.28
CA PRO A 117 4.24 -3.36 -4.71
C PRO A 117 3.85 -1.95 -5.16
N PHE A 118 3.21 -1.15 -4.32
CA PHE A 118 2.86 0.24 -4.66
C PHE A 118 4.08 1.16 -4.73
N LEU A 119 5.15 0.82 -4.01
CA LEU A 119 6.43 1.52 -4.05
C LEU A 119 7.22 1.26 -5.35
N TYR A 120 6.67 0.51 -6.30
CA TYR A 120 7.22 0.36 -7.66
C TYR A 120 6.45 1.19 -8.70
N LEU A 121 5.46 1.98 -8.28
CA LEU A 121 4.71 2.82 -9.21
C LEU A 121 5.52 4.07 -9.59
N PRO A 122 5.78 4.30 -10.90
CA PRO A 122 6.77 5.27 -11.35
C PRO A 122 6.36 6.73 -11.14
N ALA A 123 5.05 7.02 -11.17
CA ALA A 123 4.52 8.37 -11.04
C ALA A 123 4.12 8.74 -9.61
N LEU A 124 4.33 7.85 -8.63
CA LEU A 124 3.85 8.06 -7.27
C LEU A 124 4.62 9.21 -6.60
N GLN A 125 3.90 10.25 -6.20
CA GLN A 125 4.40 11.47 -5.57
C GLN A 125 4.02 11.52 -4.09
N ASP A 126 2.78 11.15 -3.79
CA ASP A 126 2.22 11.19 -2.44
C ASP A 126 1.75 9.79 -2.03
N ILE A 127 2.23 9.33 -0.87
CA ILE A 127 1.77 8.09 -0.28
C ILE A 127 1.40 8.29 1.19
N GLU A 128 0.21 7.83 1.55
CA GLU A 128 -0.25 7.74 2.93
C GLU A 128 -0.65 6.31 3.25
N VAL A 129 0.06 5.69 4.20
CA VAL A 129 -0.14 4.29 4.56
C VAL A 129 -0.31 4.16 6.06
N ASN A 130 -1.51 3.74 6.47
CA ASN A 130 -1.75 3.36 7.86
C ASN A 130 -1.21 1.94 8.11
N LEU A 131 -0.20 1.79 8.97
CA LEU A 131 0.46 0.50 9.25
C LEU A 131 0.34 0.10 10.72
N PRO A 132 -0.88 -0.12 11.25
CA PRO A 132 -1.09 -0.22 12.69
C PRO A 132 -0.49 -1.46 13.33
N ARG A 133 -0.19 -2.55 12.61
CA ARG A 133 0.41 -3.79 13.17
C ARG A 133 1.15 -4.59 12.10
N VAL A 134 2.34 -4.13 11.74
CA VAL A 134 3.33 -4.97 11.07
C VAL A 134 3.78 -6.00 12.10
N ARG A 135 3.53 -7.30 11.87
CA ARG A 135 4.21 -8.35 12.66
C ARG A 135 5.70 -8.01 12.63
N ALA A 136 6.40 -8.19 13.74
CA ALA A 136 7.86 -8.26 13.73
C ALA A 136 8.26 -9.43 12.83
N CYS A 137 8.22 -9.21 11.51
CA CYS A 137 8.81 -10.07 10.53
C CYS A 137 10.29 -9.90 10.77
N ASN A 138 10.94 -11.01 11.12
CA ASN A 138 12.38 -11.05 11.40
C ASN A 138 13.24 -10.63 10.18
N SER A 139 12.62 -10.31 9.03
CA SER A 139 13.27 -9.62 7.92
C SER A 139 12.26 -8.83 7.10
N PHE A 140 12.55 -7.56 6.88
CA PHE A 140 11.94 -6.74 5.84
C PHE A 140 12.62 -7.08 4.51
N ASN A 141 11.86 -7.53 3.52
CA ASN A 141 12.40 -7.89 2.21
C ASN A 141 11.62 -7.18 1.11
N TRP A 142 12.35 -6.52 0.20
CA TRP A 142 11.76 -5.96 -1.00
C TRP A 142 11.23 -7.06 -1.92
N PRO A 143 10.08 -6.85 -2.61
CA PRO A 143 9.52 -7.83 -3.55
C PRO A 143 10.47 -8.20 -4.69
N MET A 144 11.31 -7.25 -5.12
CA MET A 144 12.33 -7.43 -6.16
C MET A 144 13.64 -6.79 -5.72
N LEU A 145 14.74 -7.34 -6.22
CA LEU A 145 16.09 -6.81 -6.03
C LEU A 145 16.68 -6.43 -7.40
N PRO A 146 17.31 -5.25 -7.52
CA PRO A 146 17.41 -4.20 -6.52
C PRO A 146 16.05 -3.53 -6.23
N PRO A 147 15.88 -2.88 -5.06
CA PRO A 147 14.68 -2.10 -4.78
C PRO A 147 14.51 -0.94 -5.77
N PRO A 148 13.28 -0.42 -5.96
CA PRO A 148 13.01 0.63 -6.92
C PRO A 148 13.63 1.94 -6.44
N LYS A 149 13.95 2.85 -7.37
CA LYS A 149 14.26 4.23 -7.03
C LYS A 149 13.01 5.09 -7.24
N LEU A 150 12.40 5.50 -6.14
CA LEU A 150 11.21 6.34 -6.10
C LEU A 150 11.58 7.81 -6.24
N LEU A 151 12.03 8.20 -7.44
CA LEU A 151 12.50 9.56 -7.73
C LEU A 151 11.37 10.59 -7.70
N SER A 152 10.14 10.17 -7.96
CA SER A 152 8.95 11.03 -7.98
C SER A 152 8.36 11.26 -6.59
N LEU A 153 8.66 10.40 -5.61
CA LEU A 153 8.01 10.43 -4.30
C LEU A 153 8.51 11.63 -3.48
N SER A 154 7.62 12.60 -3.25
CA SER A 154 7.89 13.81 -2.48
C SER A 154 7.29 13.75 -1.07
N THR A 155 6.21 13.00 -0.87
CA THR A 155 5.49 12.95 0.40
C THR A 155 5.28 11.51 0.87
N LEU A 156 5.75 11.22 2.09
CA LEU A 156 5.53 9.95 2.77
C LEU A 156 4.82 10.21 4.10
N ARG A 157 3.60 9.69 4.23
CA ARG A 157 2.83 9.72 5.47
C ARG A 157 2.60 8.32 6.00
N LEU A 158 3.02 8.10 7.24
CA LEU A 158 2.89 6.85 7.98
C LEU A 158 2.09 7.10 9.27
N PRO A 159 0.79 7.43 9.17
CA PRO A 159 -0.10 7.56 10.32
C PRO A 159 -0.28 6.21 11.05
N GLU A 160 -0.41 6.26 12.38
CA GLU A 160 -0.59 5.08 13.25
C GLU A 160 0.30 3.89 12.82
N SER A 161 1.59 4.14 12.57
CA SER A 161 2.51 3.19 11.96
C SER A 161 3.31 2.41 13.00
N SER A 162 3.41 1.10 12.81
CA SER A 162 4.30 0.24 13.60
C SER A 162 5.60 -0.10 12.84
N VAL A 163 5.90 0.63 11.76
CA VAL A 163 7.17 0.52 11.04
C VAL A 163 8.29 0.87 12.02
N GLN A 164 9.34 0.05 12.06
CA GLN A 164 10.51 0.33 12.89
C GLN A 164 11.47 1.26 12.15
N PRO A 165 12.30 2.05 12.86
CA PRO A 165 13.26 2.96 12.23
C PRO A 165 14.18 2.32 11.17
N GLU A 166 14.56 1.05 11.33
CA GLU A 166 15.41 0.31 10.37
C GLU A 166 14.68 0.03 9.05
N ILE A 167 13.38 -0.25 9.13
CA ILE A 167 12.52 -0.41 7.96
C ILE A 167 12.30 0.95 7.30
N LEU A 168 12.06 2.00 8.11
CA LEU A 168 11.94 3.36 7.60
C LEU A 168 13.21 3.76 6.84
N HIS A 169 14.39 3.50 7.41
CA HIS A 169 15.67 3.72 6.75
C HIS A 169 15.74 3.01 5.38
N SER A 170 15.34 1.73 5.34
CA SER A 170 15.30 0.97 4.09
C SER A 170 14.38 1.60 3.02
N ILE A 171 13.25 2.17 3.43
CA ILE A 171 12.34 2.91 2.55
C ILE A 171 12.99 4.23 2.11
N LEU A 172 13.54 5.02 3.03
CA LEU A 172 14.12 6.34 2.73
C LEU A 172 15.32 6.27 1.79
N LEU A 173 16.12 5.19 1.85
CA LEU A 173 17.18 4.90 0.87
C LEU A 173 16.67 4.83 -0.58
N THR A 174 15.39 4.50 -0.78
CA THR A 174 14.78 4.41 -2.12
C THR A 174 14.10 5.71 -2.56
N THR A 175 13.95 6.70 -1.67
CA THR A 175 13.20 7.94 -1.90
C THR A 175 14.11 9.17 -1.74
N PRO A 176 15.14 9.35 -2.58
CA PRO A 176 16.15 10.40 -2.37
C PRO A 176 15.60 11.83 -2.47
N ASN A 177 14.46 12.02 -3.16
CA ASN A 177 13.84 13.32 -3.39
C ASN A 177 12.70 13.63 -2.41
N LEU A 178 12.63 12.92 -1.28
CA LEU A 178 11.55 13.11 -0.31
C LEU A 178 11.62 14.52 0.31
N VAL A 179 10.50 15.24 0.26
CA VAL A 179 10.38 16.62 0.77
C VAL A 179 9.62 16.66 2.10
N SER A 180 8.64 15.77 2.28
CA SER A 180 7.75 15.74 3.44
C SER A 180 7.65 14.34 4.03
N LEU A 181 7.97 14.22 5.32
CA LEU A 181 7.82 12.99 6.09
C LEU A 181 6.89 13.22 7.29
N GLU A 182 5.78 12.48 7.34
CA GLU A 182 4.96 12.32 8.54
C GLU A 182 5.09 10.90 9.05
N TYR A 183 5.58 10.75 10.28
CA TYR A 183 5.84 9.46 10.89
C TYR A 183 5.24 9.42 12.29
N ASP A 184 4.11 8.71 12.42
CA ASP A 184 3.44 8.49 13.69
C ASP A 184 3.73 7.07 14.17
N CYS A 185 4.80 6.92 14.97
CA CYS A 185 5.32 5.62 15.38
C CYS A 185 4.53 5.09 16.58
N TRP A 186 3.50 4.30 16.34
CA TRP A 186 2.76 3.58 17.37
C TRP A 186 3.46 2.25 17.71
N GLN A 187 4.47 2.30 18.59
CA GLN A 187 5.14 1.08 19.06
C GLN A 187 4.26 0.28 20.04
N PHE A 188 4.14 -1.01 19.75
CA PHE A 188 3.47 -1.99 20.61
C PHE A 188 4.23 -2.19 21.92
N ARG A 189 3.47 -2.41 23.00
CA ARG A 189 3.94 -2.78 24.34
C ARG A 189 5.21 -3.64 24.29
N GLY A 190 6.38 -3.06 24.58
CA GLY A 190 7.65 -3.78 24.74
C GLY A 190 8.73 -3.50 23.70
N GLY A 191 8.44 -2.80 22.60
CA GLY A 191 9.48 -2.33 21.68
C GLY A 191 10.20 -1.10 22.23
N ARG A 192 11.53 -1.02 22.03
CA ARG A 192 12.29 0.23 22.22
C ARG A 192 12.37 0.93 20.87
N PHE A 193 12.22 2.25 20.89
CA PHE A 193 12.49 3.08 19.74
C PHE A 193 14.01 3.24 19.59
N ASP A 194 14.58 2.80 18.46
CA ASP A 194 15.99 3.05 18.15
C ASP A 194 16.15 4.43 17.51
N ALA A 195 16.54 5.40 18.34
CA ALA A 195 16.78 6.77 17.90
C ALA A 195 17.95 6.88 16.91
N SER A 196 18.97 6.02 17.03
CA SER A 196 20.15 6.04 16.16
C SER A 196 19.78 5.55 14.76
N ALA A 197 18.97 4.49 14.68
CA ALA A 197 18.43 4.03 13.41
C ALA A 197 17.50 5.06 12.75
N PHE A 198 16.73 5.81 13.55
CA PHE A 198 15.89 6.89 13.03
C PHE A 198 16.72 8.06 12.50
N GLU A 199 17.76 8.49 13.23
CA GLU A 199 18.71 9.51 12.78
C GLU A 199 19.37 9.09 11.46
N ALA A 200 19.89 7.85 11.39
CA ALA A 200 20.48 7.31 10.17
C ALA A 200 19.49 7.30 8.99
N ALA A 201 18.22 7.01 9.25
CA ALA A 201 17.16 7.09 8.24
C ALA A 201 17.02 8.51 7.69
N LEU A 202 16.96 9.52 8.57
CA LEU A 202 16.82 10.93 8.17
C LEU A 202 18.04 11.46 7.43
N GLU A 203 19.25 10.99 7.78
CA GLU A 203 20.49 11.35 7.09
C GLU A 203 20.43 11.07 5.59
N THR A 204 19.67 10.06 5.16
CA THR A 204 19.51 9.70 3.73
C THR A 204 18.73 10.74 2.91
N VAL A 205 17.88 11.53 3.56
CA VAL A 205 17.00 12.53 2.92
C VAL A 205 17.21 13.94 3.48
N LYS A 206 18.24 14.16 4.32
CA LYS A 206 18.47 15.42 5.03
C LYS A 206 18.57 16.66 4.13
N ASN A 207 19.04 16.48 2.90
CA ASN A 207 19.24 17.58 1.95
C ASN A 207 17.96 17.94 1.18
N THR A 208 16.94 17.09 1.22
CA THR A 208 15.69 17.26 0.46
C THR A 208 14.49 17.47 1.37
N LEU A 209 14.54 16.95 2.59
CA LEU A 209 13.46 17.03 3.57
C LEU A 209 13.27 18.46 4.11
N THR A 210 12.15 19.09 3.78
CA THR A 210 11.78 20.42 4.29
C THR A 210 10.70 20.38 5.36
N TYR A 211 9.97 19.26 5.47
CA TYR A 211 8.93 19.07 6.47
C TYR A 211 9.06 17.71 7.15
N LEU A 212 9.19 17.74 8.48
CA LEU A 212 9.26 16.55 9.33
C LEU A 212 8.26 16.68 10.47
N LYS A 213 7.37 15.68 10.58
CA LYS A 213 6.51 15.50 11.74
C LYS A 213 6.70 14.08 12.26
N ALA A 214 7.28 13.95 13.43
CA ALA A 214 7.52 12.67 14.08
C ALA A 214 6.76 12.62 15.42
N ASN A 215 5.76 11.74 15.52
CA ASN A 215 5.09 11.45 16.78
C ASN A 215 5.64 10.14 17.33
N ILE A 216 6.45 10.23 18.38
CA ILE A 216 7.07 9.06 19.01
C ILE A 216 6.60 9.02 20.46
N PRO A 217 5.75 8.06 20.85
CA PRO A 217 5.27 7.97 22.22
C PRO A 217 6.44 7.60 23.13
N LEU A 218 6.73 8.46 24.10
CA LEU A 218 7.66 8.14 25.17
C LEU A 218 7.02 7.08 26.06
N LEU A 219 7.62 5.88 26.11
CA LEU A 219 7.29 4.90 27.15
C LEU A 219 7.79 5.45 28.48
N VAL A 220 6.96 6.25 29.16
CA VAL A 220 7.16 6.55 30.57
C VAL A 220 6.97 5.23 31.31
N LYS A 221 8.07 4.63 31.77
CA LYS A 221 7.98 3.59 32.78
C LYS A 221 7.32 4.24 33.99
N ASN A 222 6.11 3.81 34.34
CA ASN A 222 5.60 4.03 35.68
C ASN A 222 6.43 3.15 36.62
N ASP A 223 7.60 3.66 37.01
CA ASP A 223 8.36 3.15 38.14
C ASP A 223 7.59 3.55 39.41
N GLY A 224 6.54 2.80 39.73
CA GLY A 224 5.82 2.96 40.99
C GLY A 224 4.31 2.83 40.87
N GLU A 225 3.81 1.62 41.10
CA GLU A 225 2.83 1.38 42.15
C GLU A 225 3.09 -0.02 42.69
N LYS A 226 3.35 -0.07 44.00
CA LYS A 226 3.69 -1.25 44.80
C LYS A 226 2.47 -2.14 45.02
#